data_AF-A0A2N0NE66-F1
#
_entry.id   AF-A0A2N0NE66-F1
#
_cell.length_a   1.000
_cell.length_b   1.000
_cell.length_c   1.000
_cell.angle_alpha   90.00
_cell.angle_beta   90.00
_cell.angle_gamma   90.00
#
_symmetry.space_group_name_H-M   'P 1'
#
loop_
_entity.id
_entity.type
_entity.pdbx_description
1 polymer ?
#
loop_
_entity_poly.entity_id
_entity_poly.type
_entity_poly.pdbx_seq_one_letter_code
_entity_poly.pdbx_strand_id
1 'polypeptide(L)'
;MDTFLDETFKKSVSDGFRQRNREKKLLHESATQDLSGVSNETTSSVIKDEKSQSHKKREAENIVQDVFDFTATSAPEKNHMTEISMTARHEKSDMDNPPNILQNLACLIQEAWDAKDEAILANQKELLCWCSYIVEFNKKTTEFMTKYKIGEKKVKGMIYDNLIKLLRPDTKRNTLLKQT
;
A
#
# COMPACT_ATOMS: atom_id res chain seq x y z
N MET A 1 27.32 -11.55 12.72
CA MET A 1 27.63 -10.18 12.29
C MET A 1 26.45 -9.65 11.45
N ASP A 2 25.21 -9.74 11.96
CA ASP A 2 23.99 -9.39 11.19
C ASP A 2 22.78 -8.93 12.05
N THR A 3 22.87 -8.99 13.38
CA THR A 3 21.77 -8.61 14.28
C THR A 3 21.35 -7.14 14.11
N PHE A 4 22.30 -6.27 13.76
CA PHE A 4 22.03 -4.85 13.52
C PHE A 4 21.23 -4.61 12.22
N LEU A 5 21.51 -5.37 11.16
CA LEU A 5 20.77 -5.31 9.90
C LEU A 5 19.36 -5.90 10.07
N ASP A 6 19.22 -6.98 10.81
CA ASP A 6 17.92 -7.57 11.15
C ASP A 6 17.07 -6.61 12.01
N GLU A 7 17.68 -5.98 13.02
CA GLU A 7 16.98 -5.03 13.90
C GLU A 7 16.56 -3.75 13.17
N THR A 8 17.43 -3.19 12.32
CA THR A 8 17.09 -2.00 11.51
C THR A 8 16.03 -2.31 10.46
N PHE A 9 16.07 -3.49 9.82
CA PHE A 9 15.02 -3.94 8.90
C PHE A 9 13.69 -4.14 9.64
N LYS A 10 13.69 -4.87 10.77
CA LYS A 10 12.50 -5.12 11.57
C LYS A 10 11.89 -3.83 12.13
N LYS A 11 12.73 -2.87 12.50
CA LYS A 11 12.31 -1.53 12.93
C LYS A 11 11.66 -0.75 11.80
N SER A 12 12.27 -0.73 10.60
CA SER A 12 11.70 -0.02 9.45
C SER A 12 10.36 -0.62 8.97
N VAL A 13 10.22 -1.95 9.02
CA VAL A 13 8.96 -2.65 8.75
C VAL A 13 7.89 -2.24 9.77
N SER A 14 8.21 -2.26 11.06
CA SER A 14 7.29 -1.85 12.13
C SER A 14 6.85 -0.39 12.00
N ASP A 15 7.79 0.52 11.72
CA ASP A 15 7.48 1.93 11.51
C ASP A 15 6.61 2.16 10.27
N GLY A 16 6.83 1.40 9.19
CA GLY A 16 5.96 1.42 8.02
C GLY A 16 4.52 1.00 8.33
N PHE A 17 4.32 -0.03 9.16
CA PHE A 17 2.98 -0.41 9.63
C PHE A 17 2.33 0.67 10.49
N ARG A 18 3.08 1.27 11.42
CA ARG A 18 2.60 2.35 12.28
C ARG A 18 2.22 3.60 11.48
N GLN A 19 3.02 3.97 10.48
CA GLN A 19 2.74 5.11 9.61
C GLN A 19 1.45 4.89 8.83
N ARG A 20 1.30 3.73 8.17
CA ARG A 20 0.09 3.40 7.41
C ARG A 20 -1.17 3.41 8.28
N ASN A 21 -1.09 2.95 9.52
CA ASN A 21 -2.23 3.01 10.45
C ASN A 21 -2.59 4.45 10.86
N ARG A 22 -1.61 5.34 11.00
CA ARG A 22 -1.89 6.78 11.24
C ARG A 22 -2.54 7.42 10.04
N GLU A 23 -2.05 7.15 8.83
CA GLU A 23 -2.63 7.67 7.58
C GLU A 23 -4.08 7.19 7.40
N LYS A 24 -4.37 5.91 7.66
CA LYS A 24 -5.75 5.38 7.64
C LYS A 24 -6.67 6.06 8.65
N LYS A 25 -6.16 6.39 9.84
CA LYS A 25 -6.94 7.10 10.86
C LYS A 25 -7.28 8.52 10.42
N LEU A 26 -6.30 9.24 9.87
CA LEU A 26 -6.48 10.61 9.37
C LEU A 26 -7.46 10.68 8.20
N LEU A 27 -7.41 9.72 7.26
CA LEU A 27 -8.35 9.65 6.14
C LEU A 27 -9.80 9.45 6.58
N HIS A 28 -10.03 8.65 7.64
CA HIS A 28 -11.37 8.48 8.20
C HIS A 28 -11.84 9.74 8.93
N GLU A 29 -10.94 10.41 9.66
CA GLU A 29 -11.25 11.64 10.41
C GLU A 29 -11.56 12.83 9.47
N SER A 30 -10.82 12.97 8.36
CA SER A 30 -11.12 13.97 7.32
C SER A 30 -12.46 13.69 6.61
N ALA A 31 -12.76 12.43 6.32
CA ALA A 31 -14.04 12.05 5.71
C ALA A 31 -15.26 12.36 6.62
N THR A 32 -15.07 12.41 7.94
CA THR A 32 -16.11 12.79 8.89
C THR A 32 -16.27 14.31 9.09
N GLN A 33 -15.21 15.10 8.88
CA GLN A 33 -15.29 16.56 9.00
C GLN A 33 -15.96 17.22 7.80
N ASP A 34 -15.84 16.65 6.59
CA ASP A 34 -16.47 17.20 5.38
C ASP A 34 -18.01 17.02 5.35
N LEU A 35 -18.58 16.23 6.27
CA LEU A 35 -20.03 16.00 6.39
C LEU A 35 -20.73 16.88 7.43
N SER A 36 -20.01 17.59 8.31
CA SER A 36 -20.64 18.40 9.38
C SER A 36 -20.86 19.87 9.00
N GLY A 37 -20.69 20.23 7.73
CA GLY A 37 -20.65 21.62 7.26
C GLY A 37 -21.88 22.12 6.50
N VAL A 38 -23.05 21.47 6.57
CA VAL A 38 -24.28 22.03 5.98
C VAL A 38 -25.49 21.64 6.83
N SER A 39 -26.36 22.62 7.07
CA SER A 39 -27.73 22.53 7.59
C SER A 39 -27.89 22.88 9.09
N ASN A 40 -28.25 24.15 9.39
CA ASN A 40 -29.62 24.55 9.79
C ASN A 40 -29.63 25.94 10.44
N GLU A 41 -30.33 26.87 9.80
CA GLU A 41 -30.73 28.15 10.38
C GLU A 41 -31.92 27.98 11.36
N THR A 42 -31.88 28.77 12.44
CA THR A 42 -33.05 29.39 13.14
C THR A 42 -33.88 28.55 14.13
N THR A 43 -33.55 28.60 15.44
CA THR A 43 -34.29 29.37 16.49
C THR A 43 -33.87 29.01 17.94
N SER A 44 -33.58 30.05 18.73
CA SER A 44 -33.84 30.27 20.17
C SER A 44 -33.32 29.30 21.27
N SER A 45 -32.41 29.85 22.11
CA SER A 45 -32.55 30.07 23.57
C SER A 45 -31.37 29.60 24.47
N VAL A 46 -30.66 30.59 25.02
CA VAL A 46 -30.38 30.82 26.46
C VAL A 46 -29.48 29.83 27.26
N ILE A 47 -28.23 30.31 27.50
CA ILE A 47 -27.36 30.32 28.71
C ILE A 47 -26.81 28.98 29.30
N LYS A 48 -25.48 28.80 29.35
CA LYS A 48 -24.58 28.90 30.54
C LYS A 48 -23.14 28.38 30.29
N ASP A 49 -22.23 29.06 30.98
CA ASP A 49 -20.75 28.99 31.00
C ASP A 49 -20.16 27.64 31.42
N GLU A 50 -18.91 27.35 31.00
CA GLU A 50 -17.74 27.23 31.90
C GLU A 50 -16.43 26.84 31.16
N LYS A 51 -15.51 27.81 31.10
CA LYS A 51 -14.08 27.75 31.47
C LYS A 51 -13.26 26.47 31.18
N SER A 52 -12.22 26.60 30.35
CA SER A 52 -10.85 26.26 30.79
C SER A 52 -9.75 26.79 29.86
N GLN A 53 -8.80 27.42 30.54
CA GLN A 53 -7.58 28.09 30.13
C GLN A 53 -6.42 27.09 30.20
N SER A 54 -5.50 27.07 29.22
CA SER A 54 -4.06 26.93 29.52
C SER A 54 -3.18 27.30 28.32
N HIS A 55 -2.13 28.06 28.63
CA HIS A 55 -1.06 28.54 27.76
C HIS A 55 0.13 27.55 27.72
N LYS A 56 1.14 27.91 26.91
CA LYS A 56 2.57 27.47 26.85
C LYS A 56 2.86 26.25 25.96
N LYS A 57 3.99 26.15 25.25
CA LYS A 57 5.16 27.03 25.00
C LYS A 57 5.94 26.36 23.84
N ARG A 58 6.59 27.19 23.04
CA ARG A 58 7.58 26.88 21.99
C ARG A 58 8.88 26.35 22.59
N GLU A 59 9.51 25.32 22.02
CA GLU A 59 10.95 25.09 22.20
C GLU A 59 11.48 24.30 20.99
N ALA A 60 12.54 24.84 20.38
CA ALA A 60 13.20 24.34 19.18
C ALA A 60 14.65 24.05 19.58
N GLU A 61 15.06 22.79 19.55
CA GLU A 61 16.41 22.32 19.89
C GLU A 61 16.58 20.96 19.18
N ASN A 62 17.69 20.51 18.61
CA ASN A 62 19.04 21.00 18.37
C ASN A 62 19.63 19.97 17.37
N ILE A 63 20.18 20.38 16.22
CA ILE A 63 20.85 19.44 15.30
C ILE A 63 22.35 19.57 15.58
N VAL A 64 22.92 18.59 16.27
CA VAL A 64 24.36 18.36 16.30
C VAL A 64 24.63 17.01 15.65
N GLN A 65 25.34 17.07 14.53
CA GLN A 65 25.81 15.97 13.71
C GLN A 65 27.10 15.44 14.36
N ASP A 66 27.04 14.28 15.01
CA ASP A 66 28.25 13.59 15.46
C ASP A 66 28.89 12.80 14.32
N VAL A 67 30.16 13.10 14.09
CA VAL A 67 31.07 12.44 13.14
C VAL A 67 31.51 11.11 13.74
N PHE A 68 31.38 10.02 12.98
CA PHE A 68 31.74 8.68 13.43
C PHE A 68 33.11 8.27 12.87
N ASP A 69 34.10 8.13 13.75
CA ASP A 69 35.43 7.62 13.43
C ASP A 69 35.41 6.08 13.43
N PHE A 70 35.70 5.49 12.28
CA PHE A 70 35.80 4.04 12.08
C PHE A 70 37.26 3.61 12.19
N THR A 71 37.65 2.94 13.27
CA THR A 71 38.87 2.12 13.29
C THR A 71 38.66 0.80 14.03
N ALA A 72 38.69 -0.26 13.21
CA ALA A 72 39.44 -1.50 13.38
C ALA A 72 39.01 -2.54 14.46
N THR A 73 38.73 -3.77 14.03
CA THR A 73 39.68 -4.93 14.08
C THR A 73 38.98 -6.30 14.24
N SER A 74 39.50 -7.28 13.48
CA SER A 74 39.49 -8.77 13.61
C SER A 74 38.20 -9.61 13.47
N ALA A 75 38.04 -10.22 12.28
CA ALA A 75 38.33 -11.62 11.91
C ALA A 75 37.82 -12.84 12.76
N PRO A 76 37.61 -14.02 12.13
CA PRO A 76 36.48 -14.92 12.42
C PRO A 76 36.86 -16.32 12.96
N GLU A 77 35.95 -16.99 13.68
CA GLU A 77 36.13 -18.38 14.10
C GLU A 77 35.03 -19.31 13.56
N LYS A 78 35.50 -20.42 12.95
CA LYS A 78 34.78 -21.45 12.21
C LYS A 78 34.02 -22.38 13.16
N ASN A 79 32.82 -22.82 12.76
CA ASN A 79 32.29 -24.14 13.14
C ASN A 79 31.44 -24.72 12.00
N HIS A 80 31.62 -26.02 11.81
CA HIS A 80 31.26 -26.85 10.66
C HIS A 80 30.19 -27.86 11.10
N MET A 81 29.07 -28.00 10.37
CA MET A 81 28.37 -29.29 10.21
C MET A 81 27.19 -29.22 9.19
N THR A 82 27.42 -29.86 8.03
CA THR A 82 26.51 -30.62 7.13
C THR A 82 25.27 -29.95 6.50
N GLU A 83 25.44 -29.53 5.24
CA GLU A 83 24.36 -29.10 4.33
C GLU A 83 24.00 -30.22 3.33
N ILE A 84 22.71 -30.32 3.01
CA ILE A 84 22.08 -31.30 2.15
C ILE A 84 22.38 -30.91 0.69
N SER A 85 23.07 -31.77 -0.07
CA SER A 85 23.54 -31.41 -1.41
C SER A 85 22.40 -31.27 -2.43
N MET A 86 22.06 -30.04 -2.81
CA MET A 86 21.39 -29.76 -4.08
C MET A 86 22.43 -29.81 -5.20
N THR A 87 22.18 -30.63 -6.23
CA THR A 87 22.98 -30.63 -7.46
C THR A 87 22.66 -29.37 -8.28
N ALA A 88 23.23 -28.24 -7.87
CA ALA A 88 23.38 -27.07 -8.73
C ALA A 88 24.70 -27.20 -9.49
N ARG A 89 24.69 -26.86 -10.78
CA ARG A 89 25.87 -26.94 -11.66
C ARG A 89 26.99 -26.12 -11.04
N HIS A 90 28.06 -26.79 -10.63
CA HIS A 90 29.23 -26.15 -10.05
C HIS A 90 30.09 -25.60 -11.20
N GLU A 91 29.81 -24.38 -11.63
CA GLU A 91 30.90 -23.56 -12.14
C GLU A 91 31.82 -23.27 -10.95
N LYS A 92 33.10 -23.55 -11.14
CA LYS A 92 34.13 -23.31 -10.14
C LYS A 92 34.31 -21.80 -10.03
N SER A 93 33.54 -21.14 -9.16
CA SER A 93 33.87 -19.76 -8.79
C SER A 93 34.82 -19.80 -7.61
N ASP A 94 36.08 -19.46 -7.88
CA ASP A 94 37.03 -19.03 -6.86
C ASP A 94 36.32 -18.09 -5.88
N MET A 95 36.35 -18.44 -4.59
CA MET A 95 35.76 -17.66 -3.50
C MET A 95 36.55 -16.37 -3.20
N ASP A 96 37.42 -15.93 -4.10
CA ASP A 96 38.39 -14.85 -3.90
C ASP A 96 38.15 -13.63 -4.81
N ASN A 97 37.00 -13.52 -5.48
CA ASN A 97 36.65 -12.31 -6.25
C ASN A 97 35.46 -11.53 -5.63
N PRO A 98 35.68 -10.77 -4.54
CA PRO A 98 34.68 -9.88 -3.94
C PRO A 98 33.94 -8.95 -4.92
N PRO A 99 34.55 -8.48 -6.03
CA PRO A 99 33.84 -7.77 -7.09
C PRO A 99 32.60 -8.49 -7.66
N ASN A 100 32.60 -9.83 -7.72
CA ASN A 100 31.50 -10.60 -8.31
C ASN A 100 30.27 -10.66 -7.37
N ILE A 101 30.48 -10.84 -6.06
CA ILE A 101 29.39 -10.89 -5.07
C ILE A 101 28.68 -9.54 -4.96
N LEU A 102 29.44 -8.44 -4.92
CA LEU A 102 28.87 -7.09 -4.83
C LEU A 102 28.08 -6.72 -6.09
N GLN A 103 28.55 -7.13 -7.27
CA GLN A 103 27.82 -6.94 -8.53
C GLN A 103 26.50 -7.71 -8.52
N ASN A 104 26.51 -8.97 -8.06
CA ASN A 104 25.28 -9.78 -7.95
C ASN A 104 24.27 -9.15 -6.98
N LEU A 105 24.72 -8.63 -5.83
CA LEU A 105 23.84 -7.92 -4.90
C LEU A 105 23.25 -6.64 -5.51
N ALA A 106 24.05 -5.88 -6.26
CA ALA A 106 23.56 -4.69 -6.96
C ALA A 106 22.50 -5.03 -8.01
N CYS A 107 22.72 -6.11 -8.78
CA CYS A 107 21.72 -6.61 -9.74
C CYS A 107 20.41 -6.99 -9.04
N LEU A 108 20.47 -7.74 -7.94
CA LEU A 108 19.28 -8.16 -7.20
C LEU A 108 18.48 -6.99 -6.61
N ILE A 109 19.17 -5.95 -6.09
CA ILE A 109 18.50 -4.76 -5.57
C ILE A 109 17.79 -4.00 -6.70
N GLN A 110 18.44 -3.87 -7.87
CA GLN A 110 17.84 -3.22 -9.02
C GLN A 110 16.59 -3.97 -9.50
N GLU A 111 16.68 -5.30 -9.66
CA GLU A 111 15.54 -6.13 -10.02
C GLU A 111 14.38 -6.01 -9.02
N ALA A 112 14.69 -5.94 -7.71
CA ALA A 112 13.68 -5.75 -6.68
C ALA A 112 12.98 -4.38 -6.76
N TRP A 113 13.73 -3.31 -7.10
CA TRP A 113 13.16 -2.00 -7.34
C TRP A 113 12.31 -1.96 -8.59
N ASP A 114 12.79 -2.52 -9.70
CA ASP A 114 12.06 -2.58 -10.96
C ASP A 114 10.75 -3.36 -10.78
N ALA A 115 10.80 -4.53 -10.12
CA ALA A 115 9.60 -5.32 -9.81
C ALA A 115 8.61 -4.57 -8.91
N LYS A 116 9.09 -3.78 -7.95
CA LYS A 116 8.24 -2.93 -7.10
C LYS A 116 7.54 -1.85 -7.92
N ASP A 117 8.27 -1.19 -8.81
CA ASP A 117 7.72 -0.12 -9.66
C ASP A 117 6.72 -0.69 -10.67
N GLU A 118 7.01 -1.85 -11.27
CA GLU A 118 6.07 -2.59 -12.11
C GLU A 118 4.79 -2.96 -11.36
N ALA A 119 4.90 -3.44 -10.12
CA ALA A 119 3.74 -3.75 -9.28
C ALA A 119 2.90 -2.50 -8.96
N ILE A 120 3.54 -1.38 -8.64
CA ILE A 120 2.85 -0.09 -8.43
C ILE A 120 2.11 0.33 -9.69
N LEU A 121 2.77 0.26 -10.84
CA LEU A 121 2.18 0.63 -12.13
C LEU A 121 1.02 -0.30 -12.50
N ALA A 122 1.15 -1.60 -12.26
CA ALA A 122 0.08 -2.57 -12.47
C ALA A 122 -1.16 -2.25 -11.62
N ASN A 123 -0.96 -1.94 -10.33
CA ASN A 123 -2.05 -1.55 -9.43
C ASN A 123 -2.73 -0.24 -9.86
N GLN A 124 -1.96 0.75 -10.31
CA GLN A 124 -2.52 1.99 -10.84
C GLN A 124 -3.34 1.76 -12.10
N LYS A 125 -2.85 0.92 -13.02
CA LYS A 125 -3.58 0.52 -14.23
C LYS A 125 -4.87 -0.22 -13.90
N GLU A 126 -4.82 -1.16 -12.96
CA GLU A 126 -5.99 -1.89 -12.49
C GLU A 126 -7.05 -0.93 -11.93
N LEU A 127 -6.67 -0.02 -11.03
CA LEU A 127 -7.58 0.98 -10.46
C LEU A 127 -8.23 1.86 -11.54
N LEU A 128 -7.44 2.32 -12.51
CA LEU A 128 -7.95 3.14 -13.62
C LEU A 128 -8.97 2.37 -14.47
N CYS A 129 -8.73 1.09 -14.73
CA CYS A 129 -9.68 0.21 -15.41
C CYS A 129 -10.98 0.06 -14.62
N TRP A 130 -10.91 -0.15 -13.30
CA TRP A 130 -12.10 -0.26 -12.44
C TRP A 130 -12.91 1.04 -12.40
N CYS A 131 -12.25 2.19 -12.26
CA CYS A 131 -12.92 3.49 -12.30
C CYS A 131 -13.65 3.69 -13.63
N SER A 132 -12.98 3.39 -14.74
CA SER A 132 -13.58 3.49 -16.08
C SER A 132 -14.78 2.55 -16.24
N TYR A 133 -14.67 1.32 -15.74
CA TYR A 133 -15.76 0.35 -15.75
C TYR A 133 -16.99 0.86 -14.99
N ILE A 134 -16.82 1.39 -13.77
CA ILE A 134 -17.93 1.89 -12.94
C ILE A 134 -18.66 3.04 -13.63
N VAL A 135 -17.91 3.97 -14.25
CA VAL A 135 -18.48 5.10 -14.99
C VAL A 135 -19.37 4.62 -16.15
N GLU A 136 -18.85 3.73 -17.00
CA GLU A 136 -19.60 3.18 -18.14
C GLU A 136 -20.79 2.32 -17.68
N PHE A 137 -20.62 1.52 -16.62
CA PHE A 137 -21.68 0.69 -16.06
C PHE A 137 -22.85 1.55 -15.54
N ASN A 138 -22.55 2.63 -14.81
CA ASN A 138 -23.55 3.54 -14.28
C ASN A 138 -24.25 4.32 -15.40
N LYS A 139 -23.49 4.82 -16.37
CA LYS A 139 -24.05 5.47 -17.58
C LYS A 139 -25.04 4.55 -18.28
N LYS A 140 -24.64 3.31 -18.55
CA LYS A 140 -25.50 2.31 -19.19
C LYS A 140 -26.71 1.97 -18.34
N THR A 141 -26.56 1.87 -17.03
CA THR A 141 -27.69 1.65 -16.12
C THR A 141 -28.74 2.76 -16.27
N THR A 142 -28.32 4.02 -16.25
CA THR A 142 -29.20 5.19 -16.42
C THR A 142 -29.85 5.23 -17.81
N GLU A 143 -29.11 4.94 -18.87
CA GLU A 143 -29.65 4.87 -20.25
C GLU A 143 -30.76 3.82 -20.36
N PHE A 144 -30.57 2.63 -19.79
CA PHE A 144 -31.58 1.58 -19.82
C PHE A 144 -32.79 1.90 -18.92
N MET A 145 -32.57 2.51 -17.75
CA MET A 145 -33.66 2.94 -16.87
C MET A 145 -34.54 3.98 -17.56
N THR A 146 -33.95 4.97 -18.22
CA THR A 146 -34.70 6.03 -18.93
C THR A 146 -35.39 5.50 -20.18
N LYS A 147 -34.71 4.69 -20.99
CA LYS A 147 -35.24 4.15 -22.25
C LYS A 147 -36.37 3.15 -22.06
N TYR A 148 -36.25 2.26 -21.08
CA TYR A 148 -37.19 1.14 -20.90
C TYR A 148 -38.10 1.30 -19.67
N LYS A 149 -37.92 2.33 -18.84
CA LYS A 149 -38.64 2.54 -17.57
C LYS A 149 -38.60 1.30 -16.65
N ILE A 150 -37.47 0.60 -16.67
CA ILE A 150 -37.22 -0.61 -15.89
C ILE A 150 -36.55 -0.22 -14.58
N GLY A 151 -36.91 -0.90 -13.48
CA GLY A 151 -36.24 -0.71 -12.18
C GLY A 151 -34.76 -1.08 -12.23
N GLU A 152 -33.94 -0.30 -11.51
CA GLU A 152 -32.48 -0.39 -11.49
C GLU A 152 -31.96 -1.83 -11.30
N LYS A 153 -32.52 -2.57 -10.35
CA LYS A 153 -32.14 -3.96 -10.07
C LYS A 153 -32.21 -4.85 -11.31
N LYS A 154 -33.25 -4.71 -12.12
CA LYS A 154 -33.45 -5.50 -13.34
C LYS A 154 -32.51 -5.05 -14.45
N VAL A 155 -32.27 -3.74 -14.58
CA VAL A 155 -31.28 -3.20 -15.51
C VAL A 155 -29.87 -3.71 -15.21
N LYS A 156 -29.41 -3.57 -13.95
CA LYS A 156 -28.11 -4.11 -13.50
C LYS A 156 -28.02 -5.60 -13.78
N GLY A 157 -29.10 -6.34 -13.50
CA GLY A 157 -29.22 -7.77 -13.82
C GLY A 157 -28.93 -8.07 -15.30
N MET A 158 -29.58 -7.34 -16.21
CA MET A 158 -29.39 -7.48 -17.66
C MET A 158 -27.98 -7.09 -18.11
N ILE A 159 -27.38 -6.04 -17.53
CA ILE A 159 -26.01 -5.64 -17.86
C ILE A 159 -25.04 -6.76 -17.47
N TYR A 160 -25.16 -7.30 -16.25
CA TYR A 160 -24.34 -8.44 -15.82
C TYR A 160 -24.52 -9.67 -16.71
N ASP A 161 -25.75 -10.01 -17.12
CA ASP A 161 -26.01 -11.14 -18.02
C ASP A 161 -25.32 -10.97 -19.38
N ASN A 162 -25.29 -9.75 -19.91
CA ASN A 162 -24.58 -9.46 -21.15
C ASN A 162 -23.06 -9.47 -20.98
N LEU A 163 -22.54 -8.94 -19.86
CA LEU A 163 -21.11 -8.96 -19.56
C LEU A 163 -20.59 -10.39 -19.45
N ILE A 164 -21.30 -11.28 -18.76
CA ILE A 164 -20.90 -12.69 -18.63
C ILE A 164 -20.81 -13.39 -19.99
N LYS A 165 -21.72 -13.09 -20.92
CA LYS A 165 -21.69 -13.65 -22.28
C LYS A 165 -20.50 -13.15 -23.11
N LEU A 166 -20.00 -11.95 -22.82
CA LEU A 166 -18.87 -11.34 -23.53
C LEU A 166 -17.52 -11.69 -22.89
N LEU A 167 -17.52 -11.97 -21.59
CA LEU A 167 -16.35 -12.43 -20.86
C LEU A 167 -16.10 -13.91 -21.13
N ARG A 168 -14.90 -14.41 -20.78
CA ARG A 168 -14.52 -15.81 -21.03
C ARG A 168 -15.59 -16.76 -20.48
N PRO A 169 -15.84 -17.92 -21.12
CA PRO A 169 -16.93 -18.83 -20.75
C PRO A 169 -16.93 -19.28 -19.27
N ASP A 170 -15.77 -19.26 -18.63
CA ASP A 170 -15.60 -19.66 -17.22
C ASP A 170 -15.85 -18.53 -16.20
N THR A 171 -16.12 -17.30 -16.65
CA THR A 171 -16.37 -16.16 -15.78
C THR A 171 -17.76 -16.27 -15.14
N LYS A 172 -17.81 -16.69 -13.88
CA LYS A 172 -19.06 -16.81 -13.12
C LYS A 172 -19.59 -15.45 -12.66
N ARG A 173 -20.92 -15.30 -12.65
CA ARG A 173 -21.62 -14.09 -12.19
C ARG A 173 -21.23 -13.61 -10.79
N ASN A 174 -21.00 -14.56 -9.89
CA ASN A 174 -20.62 -14.27 -8.51
C ASN A 174 -19.21 -13.67 -8.39
N THR A 175 -18.32 -13.91 -9.35
CA THR A 175 -17.00 -13.29 -9.41
C THR A 175 -17.11 -11.81 -9.74
N LEU A 176 -17.93 -11.47 -10.75
CA LEU A 176 -18.19 -10.07 -11.12
C LEU A 176 -18.79 -9.28 -9.95
N LEU A 177 -19.85 -9.81 -9.34
CA LEU A 177 -20.56 -9.12 -8.24
C LEU A 177 -19.72 -8.96 -6.96
N LYS A 178 -18.63 -9.72 -6.79
CA LYS A 178 -17.71 -9.58 -5.65
C LYS A 178 -16.59 -8.57 -5.91
N GLN A 179 -16.27 -8.33 -7.19
CA GLN A 179 -15.20 -7.44 -7.60
C GLN A 179 -15.70 -6.01 -7.88
N THR A 180 -17.01 -5.82 -8.02
CA THR A 180 -17.68 -4.54 -8.31
C THR A 180 -18.67 -4.18 -7.22
#